data_AF-A0A485C5K6-F1
#
_entry.id   AF-A0A485C5K6-F1
#
_cell.length_a   1.000
_cell.length_b   1.000
_cell.length_c   1.000
_cell.angle_alpha   90.00
_cell.angle_beta   90.00
_cell.angle_gamma   90.00
#
_symmetry.space_group_name_H-M   'P 1'
#
loop_
_entity.id
_entity.type
_entity.pdbx_description
1 polymer ?
#
loop_
_entity_poly.entity_id
_entity_poly.type
_entity_poly.pdbx_seq_one_letter_code
_entity_poly.pdbx_strand_id
1 'polypeptide(L)'
;MVVEAGGGRQWLRAFNHGTGIQWAFGIYSDRYTSVKDLPNGATIVVPDDGANQGQALWLLQRIGLVTLDPKVEPRTAKLKNIVGNPHQFNFKELDLLTMPRALNSVDAAIRLCLAV
;
A
#
# COMPACT_ATOMS: atom_id res chain seq x y z
N MET A 1 -10.30 -4.41 1.17
CA MET A 1 -9.67 -3.11 1.48
C MET A 1 -9.56 -3.06 2.98
N VAL A 2 -8.39 -3.41 3.54
CA VAL A 2 -8.19 -3.35 4.99
C VAL A 2 -7.71 -1.94 5.30
N VAL A 3 -8.63 -1.16 5.83
CA VAL A 3 -8.38 0.10 6.52
C VAL A 3 -8.39 -0.29 8.00
N GLU A 4 -7.22 -0.38 8.63
CA GLU A 4 -7.15 -0.55 10.09
C GLU A 4 -7.05 0.81 10.74
N ALA A 5 -8.20 1.30 11.22
CA ALA A 5 -8.28 2.33 12.24
C ALA A 5 -8.89 1.70 13.49
N GLY A 6 -8.09 1.60 14.56
CA GLY A 6 -8.58 1.43 15.93
C GLY A 6 -9.07 0.05 16.35
N GLY A 7 -8.29 -0.56 17.26
CA GLY A 7 -8.78 -1.27 18.44
C GLY A 7 -9.92 -2.27 18.30
N GLY A 8 -9.58 -3.56 18.24
CA GLY A 8 -10.51 -4.64 18.59
C GLY A 8 -10.66 -5.68 17.49
N ARG A 9 -10.09 -6.86 17.75
CA ARG A 9 -10.20 -8.12 17.00
C ARG A 9 -11.53 -8.28 16.25
N GLN A 10 -11.53 -8.13 14.93
CA GLN A 10 -12.56 -8.73 14.06
C GLN A 10 -12.09 -8.86 12.61
N TRP A 11 -11.97 -10.11 12.18
CA TRP A 11 -11.62 -10.55 10.84
C TRP A 11 -12.70 -10.18 9.82
N LEU A 12 -12.29 -9.63 8.67
CA LEU A 12 -13.14 -9.52 7.48
C LEU A 12 -12.49 -10.27 6.32
N ARG A 13 -13.26 -11.24 5.79
CA ARG A 13 -12.92 -12.26 4.80
C ARG A 13 -12.21 -11.69 3.56
N ALA A 14 -11.10 -12.32 3.17
CA ALA A 14 -10.53 -12.16 1.84
C ALA A 14 -11.37 -12.97 0.84
N PHE A 15 -11.80 -12.32 -0.25
CA PHE A 15 -12.52 -12.98 -1.34
C PHE A 15 -11.61 -13.99 -2.05
N ASN A 16 -12.17 -15.18 -2.23
CA ASN A 16 -11.60 -16.34 -2.89
C ASN A 16 -11.53 -16.15 -4.42
N HIS A 17 -10.32 -16.12 -4.99
CA HIS A 17 -10.02 -16.61 -6.33
C HIS A 17 -8.56 -17.10 -6.38
N GLY A 18 -8.34 -18.38 -6.03
CA GLY A 18 -7.07 -19.08 -6.23
C GLY A 18 -6.48 -19.64 -4.93
N THR A 19 -6.15 -20.93 -4.96
CA THR A 19 -5.64 -21.77 -3.86
C THR A 19 -4.21 -21.42 -3.43
N GLY A 20 -3.96 -20.16 -3.04
CA GLY A 20 -2.68 -19.71 -2.50
C GLY A 20 -2.88 -18.92 -1.22
N ILE A 21 -1.95 -19.05 -0.26
CA ILE A 21 -1.83 -18.10 0.86
C ILE A 21 -1.43 -16.76 0.24
N GLN A 22 -2.42 -15.93 -0.08
CA GLN A 22 -2.17 -14.61 -0.65
C GLN A 22 -1.90 -13.64 0.50
N TRP A 23 -0.62 -13.33 0.67
CA TRP A 23 -0.14 -12.28 1.53
C TRP A 23 -0.96 -10.99 1.33
N ALA A 24 -1.73 -10.60 2.34
CA ALA A 24 -2.60 -9.44 2.26
C ALA A 24 -1.77 -8.16 2.48
N PHE A 25 -1.81 -7.22 1.53
CA PHE A 25 -1.26 -5.88 1.73
C PHE A 25 -2.32 -4.95 2.30
N GLY A 26 -1.90 -4.07 3.21
CA GLY A 26 -2.73 -3.05 3.83
C GLY A 26 -2.13 -1.66 3.65
N ILE A 27 -2.99 -0.64 3.81
CA ILE A 27 -2.60 0.77 3.91
C ILE A 27 -2.73 1.17 5.37
N TYR A 28 -1.62 1.60 5.97
CA TYR A 28 -1.53 1.93 7.39
C TYR A 28 -1.23 3.41 7.55
N SER A 29 -1.87 4.06 8.54
CA SER A 29 -1.61 5.44 8.91
C SER A 29 -1.90 5.63 10.40
N ASP A 30 -1.06 6.40 11.10
CA ASP A 30 -1.33 6.84 12.48
C ASP A 30 -2.18 8.13 12.51
N ARG A 31 -2.37 8.79 11.35
CA ARG A 31 -2.97 10.12 11.23
C ARG A 31 -4.36 10.10 10.58
N TYR A 32 -4.56 9.18 9.64
CA TYR A 32 -5.76 9.14 8.79
C TYR A 32 -6.49 7.81 8.95
N THR A 33 -7.81 7.89 9.05
CA THR A 33 -8.66 6.71 9.25
C THR A 33 -9.18 6.12 7.95
N SER A 34 -9.02 6.81 6.82
CA SER A 34 -9.45 6.37 5.50
C SER A 34 -8.47 6.85 4.44
N VAL A 35 -8.36 6.07 3.37
CA VAL A 35 -7.61 6.44 2.18
C VAL A 35 -8.10 7.76 1.57
N LYS A 36 -9.40 8.05 1.71
CA LYS A 36 -10.00 9.29 1.21
C LYS A 36 -9.57 10.53 1.99
N ASP A 37 -9.06 10.35 3.21
CA ASP A 37 -8.64 11.45 4.08
C ASP A 37 -7.19 11.87 3.80
N LEU A 38 -6.46 11.11 2.95
CA LEU A 38 -5.09 11.46 2.58
C LEU A 38 -5.07 12.77 1.78
N PRO A 39 -4.29 13.77 2.21
CA PRO A 39 -4.16 15.02 1.46
C PRO A 39 -3.44 14.80 0.13
N ASN A 40 -3.70 15.69 -0.83
CA ASN A 40 -2.84 15.77 -2.02
C ASN A 40 -1.40 16.08 -1.57
N GLY A 41 -0.41 15.46 -2.20
CA GLY A 41 0.98 15.57 -1.77
C GLY A 41 1.37 14.71 -0.57
N ALA A 42 0.47 13.86 -0.05
CA ALA A 42 0.80 12.96 1.06
C ALA A 42 2.04 12.12 0.79
N THR A 43 2.87 11.94 1.83
CA THR A 43 4.04 11.07 1.77
C THR A 43 3.64 9.63 2.06
N ILE A 44 3.74 8.77 1.05
CA ILE A 44 3.39 7.36 1.13
C ILE A 44 4.68 6.52 1.01
N VAL A 45 4.95 5.69 2.00
CA VAL A 45 6.07 4.74 1.91
C VAL A 45 5.62 3.42 1.27
N VAL A 46 6.45 2.89 0.38
CA VAL A 46 6.29 1.58 -0.26
C VAL A 46 7.55 0.74 -0.03
N PRO A 47 7.47 -0.60 -0.11
CA PRO A 47 8.62 -1.46 0.09
C PRO A 47 9.74 -1.12 -0.91
N ASP A 48 10.99 -1.29 -0.50
CA ASP A 48 12.17 -1.08 -1.33
C ASP A 48 12.61 -2.34 -2.10
N ASP A 49 12.06 -3.52 -1.76
CA ASP A 49 12.28 -4.75 -2.52
C ASP A 49 11.28 -4.91 -3.69
N GLY A 50 11.75 -5.50 -4.80
CA GLY A 50 10.98 -5.53 -6.04
C GLY A 50 9.66 -6.31 -5.97
N ALA A 51 9.60 -7.39 -5.20
CA ALA A 51 8.40 -8.23 -5.14
C ALA A 51 7.29 -7.56 -4.32
N ASN A 52 7.62 -7.03 -3.14
CA ASN A 52 6.64 -6.38 -2.28
C ASN A 52 6.28 -4.97 -2.80
N GLN A 53 7.21 -4.27 -3.44
CA GLN A 53 6.92 -3.01 -4.11
C GLN A 53 5.88 -3.20 -5.23
N GLY A 54 6.06 -4.23 -6.07
CA GLY A 54 5.08 -4.55 -7.12
C GLY A 54 3.69 -4.83 -6.57
N GLN A 55 3.58 -5.60 -5.48
CA GLN A 55 2.29 -5.85 -4.80
C GLN A 55 1.67 -4.57 -4.23
N ALA A 56 2.47 -3.72 -3.59
CA ALA A 56 2.02 -2.44 -3.04
C ALA A 56 1.47 -1.51 -4.14
N LEU A 57 2.20 -1.37 -5.25
CA LEU A 57 1.79 -0.55 -6.39
C LEU A 57 0.56 -1.12 -7.11
N TRP A 58 0.49 -2.45 -7.24
CA TRP A 58 -0.69 -3.10 -7.81
C TRP A 58 -1.94 -2.89 -6.94
N LEU A 59 -1.82 -2.92 -5.61
CA LEU A 59 -2.90 -2.56 -4.70
C LEU A 59 -3.37 -1.12 -4.93
N LEU A 60 -2.44 -0.15 -4.95
CA LEU A 60 -2.75 1.27 -5.17
C LEU A 60 -3.48 1.50 -6.49
N GLN A 61 -3.08 0.80 -7.56
CA GLN A 61 -3.78 0.86 -8.84
C GLN A 61 -5.20 0.30 -8.75
N ARG A 62 -5.38 -0.86 -8.11
CA ARG A 62 -6.70 -1.49 -7.99
C ARG A 62 -7.72 -0.66 -7.21
N ILE A 63 -7.25 0.20 -6.31
CA ILE A 63 -8.11 1.14 -5.57
C ILE A 63 -8.17 2.54 -6.20
N GLY A 64 -7.58 2.73 -7.38
CA GLY A 64 -7.70 3.96 -8.17
C GLY A 64 -6.86 5.14 -7.69
N LEU A 65 -5.84 4.92 -6.85
CA LEU A 65 -4.97 6.00 -6.36
C LEU A 65 -3.83 6.35 -7.32
N VAL A 66 -3.37 5.38 -8.11
CA VAL A 66 -2.33 5.55 -9.12
C VAL A 66 -2.68 4.76 -10.38
N THR A 67 -2.04 5.10 -11.49
CA THR A 67 -2.09 4.31 -12.74
C THR A 67 -0.69 3.80 -13.06
N LEU A 68 -0.53 2.50 -13.30
CA LEU A 68 0.72 1.91 -13.77
C LEU A 68 0.72 1.79 -15.29
N ASP A 69 1.90 1.80 -15.89
CA ASP A 69 2.09 1.51 -17.31
C ASP A 69 1.48 0.13 -17.64
N PRO A 70 0.50 0.05 -18.57
CA PRO A 70 -0.15 -1.21 -18.93
C PRO A 70 0.80 -2.23 -19.57
N LYS A 71 2.01 -1.82 -19.99
CA LYS A 71 3.03 -2.72 -20.53
C LYS A 71 3.86 -3.42 -19.46
N VAL A 72 3.76 -2.99 -18.20
CA VAL A 72 4.51 -3.60 -17.10
C VAL A 72 3.67 -4.72 -16.46
N GLU A 73 4.34 -5.82 -16.10
CA GLU A 73 3.71 -6.84 -15.26
C GLU A 73 3.48 -6.25 -13.86
N PRO A 74 2.24 -6.21 -13.34
CA PRO A 74 1.94 -5.47 -12.10
C PRO A 74 2.76 -5.92 -10.88
N ARG A 75 3.09 -7.23 -10.80
CA ARG A 75 3.85 -7.79 -9.68
C ARG A 75 5.34 -7.44 -9.69
N THR A 76 5.85 -6.86 -10.78
CA THR A 76 7.25 -6.44 -10.91
C THR A 76 7.38 -4.93 -11.13
N ALA A 77 6.25 -4.21 -11.03
CA ALA A 77 6.20 -2.76 -11.18
C ALA A 77 7.06 -2.06 -10.13
N LYS A 78 7.70 -0.96 -10.54
CA LYS A 78 8.45 -0.05 -9.68
C LYS A 78 7.87 1.36 -9.74
N LEU A 79 8.33 2.26 -8.87
CA LEU A 79 7.87 3.66 -8.84
C LEU A 79 7.93 4.35 -10.21
N LYS A 80 8.98 4.07 -11.01
CA LYS A 80 9.13 4.61 -12.38
C LYS A 80 8.04 4.17 -13.36
N ASN A 81 7.27 3.14 -13.03
CA ASN A 81 6.18 2.64 -13.87
C ASN A 81 4.84 3.32 -13.55
N ILE A 82 4.79 4.25 -12.61
CA ILE A 82 3.60 5.06 -12.34
C ILE A 82 3.46 6.10 -13.46
N VAL A 83 2.39 5.99 -14.23
CA VAL A 83 2.05 6.91 -15.34
C VAL A 83 0.90 7.86 -14.97
N GLY A 84 0.25 7.65 -13.83
CA GLY A 84 -0.79 8.54 -13.31
C GLY A 84 -0.73 8.66 -11.78
N ASN A 85 -0.72 9.89 -11.29
CA ASN A 85 -0.71 10.23 -9.86
C ASN A 85 -1.60 11.47 -9.61
N PRO A 86 -2.93 11.32 -9.64
CA PRO A 86 -3.87 12.46 -9.59
C PRO A 86 -3.80 13.24 -8.27
N HIS A 87 -3.42 12.59 -7.18
CA HIS A 87 -3.25 13.20 -5.86
C HIS A 87 -1.84 13.76 -5.61
N GLN A 88 -0.94 13.64 -6.59
CA GLN A 88 0.45 14.10 -6.47
C GLN A 88 1.17 13.53 -5.25
N PHE A 89 0.87 12.27 -4.87
CA PHE A 89 1.50 11.62 -3.72
C PHE A 89 3.01 11.55 -3.88
N ASN A 90 3.72 11.72 -2.77
CA ASN A 90 5.17 11.63 -2.68
C ASN A 90 5.55 10.21 -2.21
N PHE A 91 6.05 9.39 -3.13
CA PHE A 91 6.45 8.02 -2.81
C PHE A 91 7.88 7.96 -2.28
N LYS A 92 8.09 7.19 -1.21
CA LYS A 92 9.41 6.86 -0.66
C LYS A 92 9.57 5.36 -0.51
N GLU A 93 10.74 4.85 -0.84
CA GLU A 93 11.08 3.44 -0.66
C GLU A 93 11.64 3.23 0.74
N LEU A 94 11.22 2.16 1.40
CA LEU A 94 11.68 1.84 2.75
C LEU A 94 11.64 0.33 3.01
N ASP A 95 12.63 -0.18 3.75
CA ASP A 95 12.67 -1.57 4.20
C ASP A 95 11.43 -1.91 5.05
N LEU A 96 10.78 -3.03 4.72
CA LEU A 96 9.53 -3.51 5.34
C LEU A 96 9.60 -3.62 6.87
N LEU A 97 10.75 -3.98 7.44
CA LEU A 97 10.90 -4.16 8.89
C LEU A 97 10.96 -2.82 9.63
N THR A 98 11.34 -1.75 8.93
CA THR A 98 11.45 -0.40 9.50
C THR A 98 10.18 0.44 9.33
N MET A 99 9.34 0.11 8.34
CA MET A 99 8.09 0.81 8.04
C MET A 99 7.16 1.06 9.24
N PRO A 100 6.95 0.13 10.20
CA PRO A 100 6.10 0.40 11.36
C PRO A 100 6.56 1.62 12.17
N ARG A 101 7.87 1.87 12.24
CA ARG A 101 8.43 3.01 12.98
C ARG A 101 8.31 4.32 12.20
N ALA A 102 8.18 4.25 10.88
CA ALA A 102 8.08 5.42 10.02
C ALA A 102 6.70 6.07 10.05
N LEU A 103 5.65 5.37 10.53
CA LEU A 103 4.26 5.85 10.56
C LEU A 103 4.08 7.17 11.32
N ASN A 104 4.94 7.47 12.29
CA ASN A 104 4.93 8.76 12.99
C ASN A 104 5.38 9.94 12.10
N SER A 105 6.13 9.67 11.03
CA SER A 105 6.83 10.66 10.20
C SER A 105 6.30 10.73 8.76
N VAL A 106 5.42 9.83 8.36
CA VAL A 106 4.82 9.77 7.03
C VAL A 106 3.29 9.76 7.13
N ASP A 107 2.60 9.97 6.01
CA ASP A 107 1.14 10.02 6.01
C ASP A 107 0.52 8.64 5.89
N ALA A 108 1.14 7.73 5.11
CA ALA A 108 0.74 6.34 5.04
C ALA A 108 1.91 5.40 4.68
N ALA A 109 1.75 4.12 5.02
CA ALA A 109 2.62 3.03 4.59
C ALA A 109 1.82 1.93 3.90
N ILE A 110 2.31 1.45 2.76
CA ILE A 110 1.78 0.26 2.09
C ILE A 110 2.69 -0.91 2.45
N ARG A 111 2.20 -1.84 3.25
CA ARG A 111 3.01 -2.97 3.72
C ARG A 111 2.20 -4.24 3.84
N LEU A 112 2.92 -5.34 4.00
CA LEU A 112 2.33 -6.63 4.33
C LEU A 112 1.58 -6.55 5.65
N CYS A 113 0.36 -7.09 5.68
CA CYS A 113 -0.37 -7.37 6.91
C CYS A 113 0.31 -8.55 7.61
N LEU A 114 1.25 -8.23 8.51
CA LEU A 114 1.73 -9.19 9.49
C LEU A 114 0.64 -9.31 10.55
N ALA A 115 -0.20 -10.33 10.42
CA ALA A 115 -1.03 -10.76 11.52
C ALA A 115 -0.11 -11.34 12.60
N VAL A 116 0.19 -10.53 13.62
CA VAL A 116 0.66 -11.02 14.93
C VAL A 116 -0.50 -11.00 15.90
#